data_AF-A0A848FUX5-F1
#
_entry.id   AF-A0A848FUX5-F1
#
_cell.length_a   1.000
_cell.length_b   1.000
_cell.length_c   1.000
_cell.angle_alpha   90.00
_cell.angle_beta   90.00
_cell.angle_gamma   90.00
#
_symmetry.space_group_name_H-M   'P 1'
#
loop_
_entity.id
_entity.type
_entity.pdbx_description
1 polymer ?
#
loop_
_entity_poly.entity_id
_entity_poly.type
_entity_poly.pdbx_seq_one_letter_code
_entity_poly.pdbx_strand_id
1 'polypeptide(L)'
;MKSIKVSLVAVGIATVGLFAFKGIQTGSIKGTVAPADAAVRVWALSGTDTLKAPVDKGAFELSGAKAGTYRVIVEAKPPYKNAAKDGVTVADGQPTDIGEIKLEQ
;
A
#
# COMPACT_ATOMS: atom_id res chain seq x y z
N MET A 1 50.76 16.89 9.44
CA MET A 1 49.42 17.02 10.09
C MET A 1 48.36 17.75 9.26
N LYS A 2 48.68 18.52 8.21
CA LYS A 2 47.69 19.29 7.42
C LYS A 2 46.86 18.42 6.44
N SER A 3 47.47 17.42 5.81
CA SER A 3 46.84 16.48 4.87
C SER A 3 45.92 15.44 5.54
N ILE A 4 46.26 15.01 6.77
CA ILE A 4 45.43 14.10 7.58
C ILE A 4 44.09 14.75 7.93
N LYS A 5 44.08 16.06 8.24
CA LYS A 5 42.85 16.82 8.53
C LYS A 5 41.95 16.93 7.29
N VAL A 6 42.54 17.09 6.10
CA VAL A 6 41.79 17.15 4.83
C VAL A 6 41.17 15.79 4.48
N SER A 7 41.91 14.69 4.71
CA SER A 7 41.40 13.33 4.50
C SER A 7 40.24 12.97 5.43
N LEU A 8 40.30 13.39 6.70
CA LEU A 8 39.22 13.16 7.68
C LEU A 8 37.94 13.92 7.34
N VAL A 9 38.05 15.15 6.84
CA VAL A 9 36.91 15.95 6.37
C VAL A 9 36.27 15.33 5.12
N ALA A 10 37.08 14.84 4.17
CA ALA A 10 36.58 14.17 2.97
C ALA A 10 35.80 12.87 3.28
N VAL A 11 36.29 12.06 4.23
CA VAL A 11 35.58 10.87 4.71
C VAL A 11 34.30 11.23 5.47
N GLY A 12 34.31 12.31 6.25
CA GLY A 12 33.12 12.82 6.94
C GLY A 12 32.00 13.24 5.96
N ILE A 13 32.34 13.95 4.88
CA ILE A 13 31.35 14.37 3.87
C ILE A 13 30.80 13.17 3.08
N ALA A 14 31.64 12.19 2.75
CA ALA A 14 31.21 10.99 2.04
C ALA A 14 30.21 10.14 2.84
N THR A 15 30.34 10.09 4.17
CA THR A 15 29.40 9.33 5.03
C THR A 15 28.02 9.99 5.16
N VAL A 16 27.93 11.33 5.17
CA VAL A 16 26.64 12.04 5.19
C VAL A 16 25.84 11.83 3.90
N GLY A 17 26.53 11.75 2.75
CA GLY A 17 25.88 11.49 1.46
C GLY A 17 25.23 10.11 1.35
N LEU A 18 25.77 9.08 2.04
CA LEU A 18 25.23 7.72 1.98
C LEU A 18 23.86 7.58 2.66
N PHE A 19 23.55 8.40 3.67
CA PHE A 19 22.28 8.33 4.40
C PHE A 19 21.16 9.21 3.82
N ALA A 20 21.42 9.94 2.74
CA ALA A 20 20.43 10.82 2.12
C ALA A 20 19.34 10.08 1.33
N PHE A 21 19.53 8.78 1.06
CA PHE A 21 18.58 7.96 0.30
C PHE A 21 17.57 7.28 1.23
N LYS A 22 16.45 7.95 1.51
CA LYS A 22 15.24 7.23 1.98
C LYS A 22 14.62 6.52 0.78
N GLY A 23 14.73 5.19 0.75
CA GLY A 23 13.98 4.37 -0.21
C GLY A 23 12.48 4.61 -0.06
N ILE A 24 11.76 4.67 -1.18
CA ILE A 24 10.29 4.73 -1.19
C ILE A 24 9.79 3.39 -0.66
N GLN A 25 9.31 3.37 0.59
CA GLN A 25 8.65 2.19 1.16
C GLN A 25 7.16 2.34 0.92
N THR A 26 6.58 1.44 0.13
CA THR A 26 5.14 1.32 -0.03
C THR A 26 4.66 0.08 0.71
N GLY A 27 3.53 0.19 1.38
CA GLY A 27 2.80 -0.93 1.96
C GLY A 27 1.91 -1.63 0.92
N SER A 28 1.07 -2.54 1.42
CA SER A 28 -0.01 -3.15 0.65
C SER A 28 -1.31 -3.17 1.44
N ILE A 29 -2.44 -3.31 0.75
CA ILE A 29 -3.74 -3.57 1.37
C ILE A 29 -4.22 -4.93 0.89
N LYS A 30 -4.49 -5.85 1.81
CA LYS A 30 -4.95 -7.20 1.48
C LYS A 30 -6.22 -7.55 2.25
N GLY A 31 -6.98 -8.50 1.70
CA GLY A 31 -8.17 -9.02 2.34
C GLY A 31 -8.85 -10.07 1.48
N THR A 32 -10.03 -10.47 1.92
CA THR A 32 -10.89 -11.41 1.19
C THR A 32 -12.28 -10.85 0.97
N VAL A 33 -13.00 -11.44 0.03
CA VAL A 33 -14.37 -11.12 -0.33
C VAL A 33 -15.20 -12.39 -0.25
N ALA A 34 -16.37 -12.29 0.36
CA ALA A 34 -17.35 -13.35 0.44
C ALA A 34 -18.68 -12.90 -0.18
N PRO A 35 -19.27 -13.66 -1.13
CA PRO A 35 -18.76 -14.89 -1.73
C PRO A 35 -17.53 -14.68 -2.64
N ALA A 36 -16.66 -15.69 -2.75
CA ALA A 36 -15.38 -15.60 -3.45
C ALA A 36 -15.48 -15.22 -4.94
N ASP A 37 -16.53 -15.70 -5.63
CA ASP A 37 -16.74 -15.44 -7.06
C ASP A 37 -17.58 -14.18 -7.34
N ALA A 38 -18.07 -13.51 -6.30
CA ALA A 38 -18.99 -12.39 -6.40
C ALA A 38 -18.31 -11.04 -6.68
N ALA A 39 -16.98 -10.98 -6.73
CA ALA A 39 -16.23 -9.76 -7.06
C ALA A 39 -15.43 -9.87 -8.36
N VAL A 40 -15.16 -8.71 -8.96
CA VAL A 40 -14.34 -8.54 -10.17
C VAL A 40 -12.97 -8.00 -9.80
N ARG A 41 -12.94 -6.91 -9.03
CA ARG A 41 -11.72 -6.18 -8.68
C ARG A 41 -11.94 -5.34 -7.44
N VAL A 42 -10.83 -4.88 -6.86
CA VAL A 42 -10.83 -3.95 -5.73
C VAL A 42 -10.10 -2.68 -6.13
N TRP A 43 -10.62 -1.56 -5.67
CA TRP A 43 -10.04 -0.23 -5.79
C TRP A 43 -9.67 0.29 -4.41
N ALA A 44 -8.54 0.98 -4.27
CA ALA A 44 -8.22 1.74 -3.08
C ALA A 44 -7.96 3.20 -3.46
N LEU A 45 -8.80 4.08 -2.94
CA LEU A 45 -8.78 5.51 -3.22
C LEU A 45 -8.21 6.23 -2.00
N SER A 46 -7.16 7.02 -2.19
CA SER A 46 -6.73 8.04 -1.23
C SER A 46 -7.07 9.43 -1.76
N GLY A 47 -6.77 10.48 -0.99
CA GLY A 47 -6.95 11.86 -1.45
C GLY A 47 -6.06 12.24 -2.65
N THR A 48 -5.03 11.45 -2.96
CA THR A 48 -4.01 11.79 -3.97
C THR A 48 -3.70 10.67 -4.96
N ASP A 49 -4.18 9.44 -4.73
CA ASP A 49 -3.80 8.27 -5.51
C ASP A 49 -4.97 7.27 -5.62
N THR A 50 -4.92 6.41 -6.63
CA THR A 50 -5.89 5.33 -6.82
C THR A 50 -5.19 4.06 -7.28
N LEU A 51 -5.35 3.01 -6.49
CA LEU A 51 -4.83 1.68 -6.78
C LEU A 51 -5.96 0.75 -7.19
N LYS A 52 -5.62 -0.28 -7.98
CA LYS A 52 -6.56 -1.34 -8.35
C LYS A 52 -5.86 -2.70 -8.40
N ALA A 53 -6.58 -3.74 -8.05
CA ALA A 53 -6.13 -5.13 -8.14
C ALA A 53 -7.30 -6.05 -8.53
N PRO A 54 -7.05 -7.12 -9.29
CA PRO A 54 -8.07 -8.14 -9.52
C PRO A 54 -8.39 -8.88 -8.21
N VAL A 55 -9.58 -9.46 -8.12
CA VAL A 55 -9.91 -10.45 -7.10
C VAL A 55 -9.67 -11.84 -7.69
N ASP A 56 -8.83 -12.65 -7.04
CA ASP A 56 -8.59 -14.04 -7.41
C ASP A 56 -9.09 -14.97 -6.30
N LYS A 57 -10.08 -15.82 -6.63
CA LYS A 57 -10.71 -16.77 -5.68
C LYS A 57 -11.12 -16.10 -4.35
N GLY A 58 -11.68 -14.89 -4.44
CA GLY A 58 -12.10 -14.11 -3.28
C GLY A 58 -10.97 -13.38 -2.55
N ALA A 59 -9.69 -13.60 -2.87
CA ALA A 59 -8.58 -12.86 -2.27
C ALA A 59 -8.16 -11.67 -3.16
N PHE A 60 -7.66 -10.61 -2.53
CA PHE A 60 -7.05 -9.48 -3.25
C PHE A 60 -5.86 -8.92 -2.47
N GLU A 61 -4.92 -8.35 -3.21
CA GLU A 61 -3.81 -7.57 -2.67
C GLU A 61 -3.53 -6.36 -3.57
N LEU A 62 -3.57 -5.18 -2.97
CA LEU A 62 -3.23 -3.89 -3.57
C LEU A 62 -1.84 -3.50 -3.11
N SER A 63 -0.83 -3.83 -3.91
CA SER A 63 0.56 -3.45 -3.65
C SER A 63 0.83 -1.99 -4.04
N GLY A 64 1.86 -1.38 -3.45
CA GLY A 64 2.25 -0.02 -3.79
C GLY A 64 1.45 1.07 -3.07
N ALA A 65 0.74 0.73 -1.99
CA ALA A 65 0.02 1.69 -1.17
C ALA A 65 1.01 2.55 -0.38
N LYS A 66 1.01 3.86 -0.63
CA LYS A 66 1.77 4.82 0.19
C LYS A 66 1.14 4.89 1.58
N ALA A 67 1.90 5.25 2.61
CA ALA A 67 1.31 5.50 3.91
C ALA A 67 0.20 6.56 3.82
N GLY A 68 -0.95 6.27 4.45
CA GLY A 68 -2.12 7.11 4.33
C GLY A 68 -3.42 6.39 4.67
N THR A 69 -4.53 7.11 4.53
CA THR A 69 -5.87 6.55 4.71
C THR A 69 -6.53 6.35 3.36
N TYR A 70 -7.14 5.18 3.18
CA TYR A 70 -7.79 4.75 1.96
C TYR A 70 -9.26 4.42 2.20
N ARG A 71 -10.07 4.67 1.17
CA ARG A 71 -11.37 4.02 0.96
C ARG A 71 -11.17 2.86 0.00
N VAL A 72 -11.45 1.66 0.47
CA VAL A 72 -11.36 0.43 -0.32
C VAL A 72 -12.74 0.09 -0.86
N ILE A 73 -12.87 -0.13 -2.16
CA ILE A 73 -14.13 -0.42 -2.84
C ILE A 73 -14.01 -1.75 -3.57
N VAL A 74 -14.90 -2.67 -3.27
CA VAL A 74 -15.02 -3.96 -3.96
C VAL A 74 -16.07 -3.82 -5.05
N GLU A 75 -15.65 -4.00 -6.29
CA GLU A 75 -16.53 -4.04 -7.45
C GLU A 75 -17.13 -5.45 -7.58
N ALA A 76 -18.43 -5.55 -7.34
CA ALA A 76 -19.18 -6.79 -7.31
C ALA A 76 -19.77 -7.13 -8.68
N LYS A 77 -20.08 -8.42 -8.87
CA LYS A 77 -20.85 -8.93 -10.01
C LYS A 77 -22.33 -9.01 -9.61
N PRO A 78 -23.27 -8.67 -10.50
CA PRO A 78 -24.69 -8.93 -10.26
C PRO A 78 -24.93 -10.40 -9.87
N PRO A 79 -25.84 -10.69 -8.92
CA PRO A 79 -26.77 -9.76 -8.27
C PRO A 79 -26.20 -8.99 -7.06
N TYR A 80 -24.91 -9.12 -6.75
CA TYR A 80 -24.30 -8.46 -5.59
C TYR A 80 -24.02 -6.98 -5.83
N LYS A 81 -24.16 -6.18 -4.78
CA LYS A 81 -23.84 -4.75 -4.77
C LYS A 81 -22.38 -4.52 -4.42
N ASN A 82 -21.83 -3.45 -4.96
CA ASN A 82 -20.49 -2.98 -4.59
C ASN A 82 -20.44 -2.67 -3.09
N ALA A 83 -19.35 -3.05 -2.44
CA ALA A 83 -19.11 -2.76 -1.03
C ALA A 83 -17.94 -1.78 -0.88
N ALA A 84 -17.94 -1.00 0.19
CA ALA A 84 -16.84 -0.11 0.52
C ALA A 84 -16.45 -0.21 2.00
N LYS A 85 -15.16 -0.05 2.27
CA LYS A 85 -14.58 0.05 3.60
C LYS A 85 -13.75 1.32 3.68
N ASP A 86 -14.22 2.27 4.47
CA ASP A 86 -13.53 3.53 4.73
C ASP A 86 -12.52 3.40 5.87
N GLY A 87 -11.60 4.35 5.95
CA GLY A 87 -10.69 4.47 7.09
C GLY A 87 -9.58 3.41 7.15
N VAL A 88 -9.21 2.81 6.01
CA VAL A 88 -8.11 1.82 5.96
C VAL A 88 -6.78 2.55 6.05
N THR A 89 -6.08 2.42 7.17
CA THR A 89 -4.78 3.07 7.42
C THR A 89 -3.62 2.17 7.01
N VAL A 90 -2.80 2.63 6.07
CA VAL A 90 -1.58 1.96 5.62
C VAL A 90 -0.37 2.62 6.24
N ALA A 91 0.57 1.80 6.74
CA ALA A 91 1.88 2.24 7.19
C ALA A 91 2.97 1.92 6.14
N ASP A 92 4.05 2.71 6.13
CA ASP A 92 5.14 2.54 5.17
C ASP A 92 5.75 1.13 5.28
N GLY A 93 5.84 0.45 4.13
CA GLY A 93 6.47 -0.87 4.02
C GLY A 93 5.74 -2.01 4.72
N GLN A 94 4.52 -1.80 5.24
CA GLN A 94 3.75 -2.83 5.95
C GLN A 94 2.48 -3.24 5.19
N PRO A 95 2.14 -4.54 5.16
CA PRO A 95 0.85 -4.99 4.68
C PRO A 95 -0.25 -4.66 5.68
N THR A 96 -1.35 -4.12 5.18
CA THR A 96 -2.57 -3.82 5.96
C THR A 96 -3.63 -4.86 5.61
N ASP A 97 -3.95 -5.73 6.56
CA ASP A 97 -5.02 -6.71 6.39
C ASP A 97 -6.35 -6.11 6.84
N ILE A 98 -7.32 -6.04 5.93
CA ILE A 98 -8.66 -5.50 6.20
C ILE A 98 -9.71 -6.57 6.45
N GLY A 99 -9.31 -7.84 6.48
CA GLY A 99 -10.16 -9.00 6.72
C GLY A 99 -11.09 -9.32 5.55
N GLU A 100 -12.20 -9.96 5.88
CA GLU A 100 -13.24 -10.36 4.92
C GLU A 100 -14.26 -9.22 4.71
N ILE A 101 -14.58 -8.96 3.45
CA ILE A 101 -15.67 -8.07 3.03
C ILE A 101 -16.82 -8.92 2.50
N LYS A 102 -17.94 -8.90 3.20
CA LYS A 102 -19.16 -9.59 2.76
C LYS A 102 -19.94 -8.73 1.79
N LEU A 103 -20.29 -9.30 0.64
CA LEU A 103 -21.12 -8.66 -0.37
C LEU A 103 -22.59 -8.98 -0.12
N GLU A 104 -23.42 -7.95 -0.17
CA GLU A 104 -24.87 -8.05 -0.07
C GLU A 104 -25.51 -7.97 -1.45
N GLN A 105 -26.68 -8.60 -1.62
CA GLN A 105 -27.50 -8.52 -2.85
C GLN A 105 -28.43 -7.30 -2.81
#